data_AF-A0A960YP59-F1
#
_entry.id   AF-A0A960YP59-F1
#
_cell.length_a   1.000
_cell.length_b   1.000
_cell.length_c   1.000
_cell.angle_alpha   90.00
_cell.angle_beta   90.00
_cell.angle_gamma   90.00
#
_symmetry.space_group_name_H-M   'P 1'
#
loop_
_entity.id
_entity.type
_entity.pdbx_description
1 polymer ?
#
loop_
_entity_poly.entity_id
_entity_poly.type
_entity_poly.pdbx_seq_one_letter_code
_entity_poly.pdbx_strand_id
1 'polypeptide(L)'
;SKLELQALRRSASYEVRSAYTDYVNALSRLALMRQSVQISRSTYYVQMRDYRLGIVSNLEVLSALRNFHMARRELVRLEMLARINEIRLHVAAGMQAEIPAAPERESEDLEGLQGSEDSANAATPDGSQDSSEGVGKDSNGDEAANPSKRGPDSGEEP
;
A
#
# COMPACT_ATOMS: atom_id res chain seq x y z
N SER A 1 -19.57 37.54 23.47
CA SER A 1 -20.76 38.30 23.02
C SER A 1 -21.87 37.35 22.54
N LYS A 2 -23.15 37.76 22.43
CA LYS A 2 -24.25 36.87 21.96
C LYS A 2 -24.08 36.43 20.49
N LEU A 3 -23.48 37.28 19.67
CA LEU A 3 -23.23 37.03 18.25
C LEU A 3 -22.14 35.97 18.04
N GLU A 4 -21.04 36.02 18.79
CA GLU A 4 -19.99 34.99 18.77
C GLU A 4 -20.54 33.60 19.10
N LEU A 5 -21.40 33.50 20.12
CA LEU A 5 -22.00 32.22 20.51
C LEU A 5 -22.92 31.66 19.40
N GLN A 6 -23.65 32.53 18.71
CA GLN A 6 -24.50 32.13 17.58
C GLN A 6 -23.65 31.70 16.36
N ALA A 7 -22.55 32.39 16.09
CA ALA A 7 -21.61 32.03 15.04
C ALA A 7 -20.93 30.68 15.32
N LEU A 8 -20.47 30.46 16.56
CA LEU A 8 -19.86 29.21 16.98
C LEU A 8 -20.81 28.01 16.84
N ARG A 9 -22.07 28.16 17.27
CA ARG A 9 -23.11 27.11 17.12
C ARG A 9 -23.33 26.73 15.65
N ARG A 10 -23.32 27.72 14.76
CA ARG A 10 -23.47 27.48 13.33
C ARG A 10 -22.26 26.74 12.75
N SER A 11 -21.05 27.12 13.14
CA SER A 11 -19.81 26.43 12.74
C SER A 11 -19.83 24.97 13.18
N ALA A 12 -20.10 24.72 14.46
CA ALA A 12 -20.19 23.35 14.99
C ALA A 12 -21.25 22.51 14.27
N SER A 13 -22.43 23.09 14.03
CA SER A 13 -23.50 22.39 13.29
C SER A 13 -23.10 22.08 11.84
N TYR A 14 -22.34 22.96 11.21
CA TYR A 14 -21.82 22.76 9.86
C TYR A 14 -20.75 21.66 9.83
N GLU A 15 -19.80 21.69 10.77
CA GLU A 15 -18.73 20.71 10.90
C GLU A 15 -19.27 19.29 11.09
N VAL A 16 -20.27 19.10 11.96
CA VAL A 16 -20.93 17.79 12.16
C VAL A 16 -21.56 17.28 10.87
N ARG A 17 -22.29 18.14 10.15
CA ARG A 17 -22.96 17.75 8.90
C ARG A 17 -21.95 17.42 7.79
N SER A 18 -20.88 18.19 7.70
CA SER A 18 -19.79 17.93 6.75
C SER A 18 -19.13 16.58 7.05
N ALA A 19 -18.73 16.35 8.31
CA ALA A 19 -18.09 15.11 8.73
C ALA A 19 -18.98 13.88 8.50
N TYR A 20 -20.29 14.00 8.76
CA TYR A 20 -21.24 12.93 8.48
C TYR A 20 -21.32 12.59 6.99
N THR A 21 -21.40 13.63 6.15
CA THR A 21 -21.46 13.46 4.68
C THR A 21 -20.17 12.80 4.17
N ASP A 22 -19.01 13.22 4.67
CA ASP A 22 -17.71 12.63 4.31
C ASP A 22 -17.59 11.16 4.74
N TYR A 23 -18.14 10.81 5.90
CA TYR A 23 -18.18 9.42 6.38
C TYR A 23 -19.08 8.53 5.50
N VAL A 24 -20.32 8.96 5.20
CA VAL A 24 -21.24 8.20 4.33
C VAL A 24 -20.66 8.02 2.92
N ASN A 25 -20.02 9.05 2.39
CA ASN A 25 -19.33 8.98 1.10
C ASN A 25 -18.17 7.99 1.14
N ALA A 26 -17.37 7.97 2.22
CA ALA A 26 -16.29 7.01 2.38
C ALA A 26 -16.79 5.56 2.46
N LEU A 27 -17.88 5.30 3.20
CA LEU A 27 -18.51 3.97 3.26
C LEU A 27 -19.02 3.51 1.90
N SER A 28 -19.66 4.40 1.13
CA SER A 28 -20.16 4.08 -0.21
C SER A 28 -19.01 3.70 -1.15
N ARG A 29 -17.90 4.46 -1.12
CA ARG A 29 -16.69 4.14 -1.89
C ARG A 29 -16.06 2.82 -1.45
N LEU A 30 -16.04 2.56 -0.14
CA LEU A 30 -15.51 1.31 0.40
C LEU A 30 -16.30 0.10 -0.10
N ALA A 31 -17.63 0.16 -0.08
CA ALA A 31 -18.50 -0.91 -0.58
C ALA A 31 -18.25 -1.20 -2.07
N LEU A 32 -18.16 -0.16 -2.90
CA LEU A 32 -17.84 -0.30 -4.32
C LEU A 32 -16.45 -0.89 -4.55
N MET A 33 -15.45 -0.46 -3.76
CA MET A 33 -14.09 -0.96 -3.90
C MET A 33 -13.98 -2.44 -3.51
N ARG A 34 -14.71 -2.90 -2.50
CA ARG A 34 -14.79 -4.34 -2.16
C ARG A 34 -15.25 -5.17 -3.34
N GLN A 35 -16.27 -4.70 -4.08
CA GLN A 35 -16.72 -5.38 -5.29
C GLN A 35 -15.66 -5.36 -6.40
N SER A 36 -14.98 -4.23 -6.59
CA SER A 36 -13.88 -4.10 -7.57
C SER A 36 -12.73 -5.09 -7.30
N VAL A 37 -12.38 -5.33 -6.03
CA VAL A 37 -11.40 -6.35 -5.64
C VAL A 37 -11.87 -7.75 -6.04
N GLN A 38 -13.13 -8.09 -5.85
CA GLN A 38 -13.65 -9.40 -6.25
C GLN A 38 -13.64 -9.57 -7.79
N ILE A 39 -14.01 -8.52 -8.54
CA ILE A 39 -13.99 -8.55 -10.01
C ILE A 39 -12.55 -8.69 -10.53
N SER A 40 -11.59 -7.95 -9.97
CA SER A 40 -10.18 -8.07 -10.38
C SER A 40 -9.60 -9.43 -10.02
N ARG A 41 -10.02 -10.02 -8.89
CA ARG A 41 -9.67 -11.39 -8.50
C ARG A 41 -10.22 -12.42 -9.49
N SER A 42 -11.50 -12.34 -9.85
CA SER A 42 -12.11 -13.26 -10.80
C SER A 42 -11.46 -13.15 -12.19
N THR A 43 -11.18 -11.91 -12.62
CA THR A 43 -10.48 -11.63 -13.88
C THR A 43 -9.11 -12.31 -13.91
N TYR A 44 -8.33 -12.21 -12.82
CA TYR A 44 -7.04 -12.90 -12.71
C TYR A 44 -7.20 -14.43 -12.82
N TYR A 45 -8.17 -15.03 -12.13
CA TYR A 45 -8.38 -16.48 -12.21
C TYR A 45 -8.80 -16.96 -13.60
N VAL A 46 -9.67 -16.21 -14.28
CA VAL A 46 -10.07 -16.51 -15.66
C VAL A 46 -8.87 -16.44 -16.59
N GLN A 47 -8.07 -15.36 -16.53
CA GLN A 47 -6.88 -15.23 -17.36
C GLN A 47 -5.84 -16.30 -17.06
N MET A 48 -5.66 -16.69 -15.80
CA MET A 48 -4.76 -17.79 -15.43
C MET A 48 -5.24 -19.12 -16.01
N ARG A 49 -6.55 -19.39 -16.02
CA ARG A 49 -7.11 -20.59 -16.64
C ARG A 49 -6.89 -20.57 -18.16
N ASP A 50 -7.20 -19.45 -18.79
CA ASP A 50 -7.09 -19.30 -20.24
C ASP A 50 -5.61 -19.34 -20.69
N TYR A 51 -4.68 -18.91 -19.84
CA TYR A 51 -3.22 -19.04 -20.08
C TYR A 51 -2.79 -20.50 -20.13
N ARG A 52 -3.31 -21.35 -19.24
CA ARG A 52 -3.04 -22.80 -19.25
C ARG A 52 -3.56 -23.47 -20.52
N LEU A 53 -4.57 -22.89 -21.15
CA LEU A 53 -5.14 -23.34 -22.42
C LEU A 53 -4.42 -22.72 -23.64
N GLY A 54 -3.41 -21.87 -23.42
CA GLY A 54 -2.68 -21.17 -24.48
C GLY A 54 -3.48 -20.06 -25.18
N ILE A 55 -4.60 -19.63 -24.61
CA ILE A 55 -5.51 -18.62 -25.20
C ILE A 55 -5.01 -17.20 -24.95
N VAL A 56 -4.48 -16.93 -23.75
CA VAL A 56 -3.94 -15.61 -23.37
C VAL A 56 -2.43 -15.70 -23.13
N SER A 57 -1.77 -14.56 -23.21
CA SER A 57 -0.33 -14.41 -23.00
C SER A 57 0.04 -14.32 -21.51
N ASN A 58 1.31 -14.60 -21.19
CA ASN A 58 1.84 -14.43 -19.83
C ASN A 58 1.72 -12.97 -19.34
N LEU A 59 1.90 -12.01 -20.26
CA LEU A 59 1.82 -10.59 -19.95
C LEU A 59 0.42 -10.18 -19.47
N GLU A 60 -0.63 -10.73 -20.07
CA GLU A 60 -2.01 -10.46 -19.66
C GLU A 60 -2.25 -10.96 -18.23
N VAL A 61 -1.82 -12.17 -17.90
CA VAL A 61 -1.92 -12.73 -16.53
C VAL A 61 -1.20 -11.83 -15.52
N LEU A 62 0.02 -11.38 -15.83
CA LEU A 62 0.77 -10.47 -14.96
C LEU A 62 0.09 -9.11 -14.82
N SER A 63 -0.55 -8.61 -15.88
CA SER A 63 -1.36 -7.39 -15.84
C SER A 63 -2.58 -7.55 -14.93
N ALA A 64 -3.33 -8.64 -15.04
CA ALA A 64 -4.46 -8.92 -14.16
C ALA A 64 -4.03 -9.11 -12.70
N LEU A 65 -2.93 -9.80 -12.44
CA LEU A 65 -2.37 -9.95 -11.10
C LEU A 65 -2.00 -8.59 -10.49
N ARG A 66 -1.34 -7.74 -11.29
CA ARG A 66 -1.00 -6.37 -10.88
C ARG A 66 -2.26 -5.57 -10.54
N ASN A 67 -3.29 -5.65 -11.39
CA ASN A 67 -4.56 -4.94 -11.18
C ASN A 67 -5.26 -5.40 -9.90
N PHE A 68 -5.28 -6.71 -9.63
CA PHE A 68 -5.80 -7.26 -8.38
C PHE A 68 -5.05 -6.72 -7.15
N HIS A 69 -3.72 -6.70 -7.19
CA HIS A 69 -2.93 -6.15 -6.08
C HIS A 69 -3.11 -4.64 -5.91
N MET A 70 -3.24 -3.88 -7.00
CA MET A 70 -3.57 -2.45 -6.94
C MET A 70 -4.94 -2.21 -6.29
N ALA A 71 -5.96 -2.97 -6.71
CA ALA A 71 -7.30 -2.88 -6.12
C ALA A 71 -7.29 -3.23 -4.63
N ARG A 72 -6.54 -4.27 -4.22
CA ARG A 72 -6.42 -4.66 -2.81
C ARG A 72 -5.74 -3.58 -1.97
N ARG A 73 -4.69 -2.92 -2.49
CA ARG A 73 -4.05 -1.79 -1.79
C ARG A 73 -5.00 -0.60 -1.65
N GLU A 74 -5.75 -0.28 -2.70
CA GLU A 74 -6.71 0.82 -2.63
C GLU A 74 -7.85 0.52 -1.66
N LEU A 75 -8.30 -0.74 -1.56
CA LEU A 75 -9.26 -1.16 -0.54
C LEU A 75 -8.77 -0.83 0.87
N VAL A 76 -7.53 -1.23 1.21
CA VAL A 76 -6.94 -0.92 2.53
C VAL A 76 -6.86 0.59 2.76
N ARG A 77 -6.49 1.36 1.73
CA ARG A 77 -6.47 2.83 1.81
C ARG A 77 -7.84 3.42 2.12
N LEU A 78 -8.90 2.91 1.48
CA LEU A 78 -10.28 3.35 1.71
C LEU A 78 -10.81 2.91 3.07
N GLU A 79 -10.41 1.73 3.57
CA GLU A 79 -10.75 1.30 4.94
C GLU A 79 -10.15 2.24 5.99
N MET A 80 -8.88 2.64 5.82
CA MET A 80 -8.27 3.63 6.69
C MET A 80 -8.96 5.00 6.58
N LEU A 81 -9.33 5.42 5.36
CA LEU A 81 -10.04 6.69 5.16
C LEU A 81 -11.42 6.68 5.84
N ALA A 82 -12.16 5.58 5.76
CA ALA A 82 -13.44 5.43 6.43
C ALA A 82 -13.30 5.56 7.96
N ARG A 83 -12.28 4.90 8.55
CA ARG A 83 -11.97 5.01 9.98
C ARG A 83 -11.58 6.43 10.40
N ILE A 84 -10.79 7.13 9.58
CA ILE A 84 -10.42 8.53 9.87
C ILE A 84 -11.66 9.42 9.84
N ASN A 85 -12.56 9.22 8.88
CA ASN A 85 -13.80 10.01 8.78
C ASN A 85 -14.77 9.70 9.92
N GLU A 86 -14.82 8.45 10.40
CA GLU A 86 -15.56 8.06 11.60
C GLU A 86 -15.03 8.82 12.83
N ILE A 87 -13.72 8.80 13.05
CA ILE A 87 -13.09 9.54 14.16
C ILE A 87 -13.41 11.04 14.05
N ARG A 88 -13.32 11.62 12.85
CA ARG A 88 -13.67 13.04 12.62
C ARG A 88 -15.13 13.34 12.96
N LEU A 89 -16.04 12.45 12.62
CA LEU A 89 -17.45 12.58 12.97
C LEU A 89 -17.65 12.54 14.49
N HIS A 90 -17.00 11.60 15.19
CA HIS A 90 -17.08 11.53 16.66
C HIS A 90 -16.54 12.79 17.33
N VAL A 91 -15.39 13.29 16.88
CA VAL A 91 -14.79 14.54 17.37
C VAL A 91 -15.71 15.74 17.11
N ALA A 92 -16.26 15.87 15.90
CA ALA A 92 -17.17 16.96 15.56
C ALA A 92 -18.47 16.90 16.38
N ALA A 93 -18.97 15.70 16.67
CA ALA A 93 -20.14 15.48 17.50
C ALA A 93 -19.87 15.70 19.00
N GLY A 94 -18.62 15.95 19.39
CA GLY A 94 -18.22 16.14 20.79
C GLY A 94 -18.25 14.84 21.61
N MET A 95 -18.29 13.68 20.95
CA MET A 95 -18.09 12.40 21.63
C MET A 95 -16.59 12.19 21.86
N GLN A 96 -16.19 11.57 22.98
CA GLN A 96 -14.83 11.04 23.09
C GLN A 96 -14.57 10.19 21.84
N ALA A 97 -13.48 10.46 21.13
CA ALA A 97 -13.04 9.64 20.02
C ALA A 97 -12.66 8.27 20.59
N GLU A 98 -13.64 7.39 20.73
CA GLU A 98 -13.40 5.99 21.00
C GLU A 98 -12.62 5.48 19.79
N ILE A 99 -11.36 5.12 20.00
CA ILE A 99 -10.52 4.56 18.94
C ILE A 99 -11.26 3.29 18.50
N PRO A 100 -11.83 3.25 17.28
CA PRO A 100 -12.62 2.10 16.88
C PRO A 100 -11.72 0.88 16.97
N ALA A 101 -12.19 -0.14 17.69
CA ALA A 101 -11.45 -1.37 17.89
C ALA A 101 -10.86 -1.81 16.54
N ALA A 102 -9.58 -2.19 16.53
CA ALA A 102 -8.97 -2.78 15.36
C ALA A 102 -9.93 -3.85 14.82
N PRO A 103 -10.11 -3.98 13.49
CA PRO A 103 -10.96 -5.05 13.01
C PRO A 103 -10.35 -6.32 13.60
N GLU A 104 -11.14 -7.10 14.34
CA GLU A 104 -10.71 -8.40 14.82
C GLU A 104 -10.14 -9.08 13.60
N ARG A 105 -8.81 -9.25 13.57
CA ARG A 105 -8.18 -9.95 12.47
C ARG A 105 -8.73 -11.34 12.62
N GLU A 106 -9.72 -11.70 11.81
CA GLU A 106 -10.17 -13.07 11.66
C GLU A 106 -8.88 -13.86 11.41
N SER A 107 -8.42 -14.53 12.45
CA SER A 107 -7.21 -15.33 12.46
C SER A 107 -7.52 -16.67 11.81
N GLU A 108 -8.14 -16.61 10.64
CA GLU A 108 -8.39 -17.77 9.82
C GLU A 108 -7.16 -17.97 8.92
N ASP A 109 -6.56 -19.15 9.09
CA ASP A 109 -5.61 -19.81 8.18
C ASP A 109 -4.11 -19.46 8.33
N LEU A 110 -3.53 -19.79 9.48
CA LEU A 110 -2.11 -20.20 9.57
C LEU A 110 -1.89 -21.52 10.34
N GLU A 111 -2.91 -22.37 10.47
CA GLU A 111 -2.71 -23.77 10.87
C GLU A 111 -2.47 -24.61 9.60
N GLY A 112 -1.21 -24.89 9.27
CA GLY A 112 -0.93 -25.81 8.16
C GLY A 112 0.52 -26.02 7.72
N LEU A 113 1.53 -25.37 8.33
CA LEU A 113 2.94 -25.55 7.92
C LEU A 113 3.88 -25.80 9.11
N GLN A 114 3.53 -26.73 9.99
CA GLN A 114 4.50 -27.40 10.87
C GLN A 114 4.45 -28.90 10.61
N GLY A 115 5.33 -29.34 9.72
CA GLY A 115 5.57 -30.75 9.44
C GLY A 115 6.91 -30.89 8.74
N SER A 116 7.84 -31.59 9.43
CA SER A 116 9.13 -32.11 8.99
C SER A 116 10.29 -31.13 8.73
N GLU A 117 10.88 -30.62 9.80
CA GLU A 117 12.35 -30.49 9.88
C GLU A 117 12.84 -31.50 10.92
N ASP A 118 13.09 -32.73 10.49
CA ASP A 118 13.88 -33.69 11.24
C ASP A 118 14.51 -34.71 10.28
N SER A 119 15.77 -34.47 9.92
CA SER A 119 16.79 -35.51 9.73
C SER A 119 18.14 -34.85 9.42
N ALA A 120 18.98 -34.73 10.46
CA ALA A 120 20.34 -35.31 10.54
C ALA A 120 21.08 -35.59 9.22
N ASN A 121 22.40 -35.41 9.05
CA ASN A 121 23.55 -35.06 9.88
C ASN A 121 24.78 -35.22 8.95
N ALA A 122 25.91 -34.59 9.32
CA ALA A 122 27.29 -34.98 8.99
C ALA A 122 27.76 -35.01 7.53
N ALA A 123 28.70 -34.10 7.19
CA ALA A 123 30.07 -34.47 6.79
C ALA A 123 30.92 -33.23 6.53
N THR A 124 31.81 -32.89 7.47
CA THR A 124 33.10 -32.25 7.16
C THR A 124 34.07 -33.33 6.67
N PRO A 125 34.90 -33.00 5.66
CA PRO A 125 36.36 -33.03 5.85
C PRO A 125 36.99 -31.76 5.25
N ASP A 126 37.82 -31.01 5.98
CA ASP A 126 39.26 -31.23 6.25
C ASP A 126 40.16 -31.15 5.00
N GLY A 127 41.11 -30.20 5.04
CA GLY A 127 42.46 -30.36 4.50
C GLY A 127 42.81 -29.85 3.09
N SER A 128 43.89 -29.04 3.04
CA SER A 128 44.81 -28.75 1.89
C SER A 128 44.48 -27.48 1.06
N GLN A 129 45.16 -26.35 1.30
CA GLN A 129 46.43 -25.92 0.68
C GLN A 129 46.41 -25.96 -0.86
N ASP A 130 46.51 -24.81 -1.53
CA ASP A 130 47.69 -24.42 -2.33
C ASP A 130 47.49 -23.03 -3.00
N SER A 131 48.59 -22.51 -3.51
CA SER A 131 49.05 -21.14 -3.69
C SER A 131 48.80 -20.59 -5.11
N SER A 132 48.66 -19.27 -5.24
CA SER A 132 49.28 -18.41 -6.28
C SER A 132 48.57 -17.05 -6.28
N GLU A 133 49.21 -15.98 -5.79
CA GLU A 133 50.00 -15.02 -6.60
C GLU A 133 49.21 -14.35 -7.74
N GLY A 134 49.11 -13.02 -7.65
CA GLY A 134 48.48 -12.18 -8.68
C GLY A 134 48.49 -10.70 -8.31
N VAL A 135 49.69 -10.11 -8.37
CA VAL A 135 50.00 -8.68 -8.22
C VAL A 135 49.19 -7.82 -9.20
N GLY A 136 48.70 -6.66 -8.72
CA GLY A 136 48.08 -5.62 -9.54
C GLY A 136 47.89 -4.32 -8.76
N LYS A 137 48.99 -3.59 -8.56
CA LYS A 137 49.02 -2.15 -8.24
C LYS A 137 48.50 -1.40 -9.46
N ASP A 138 47.66 -0.38 -9.24
CA ASP A 138 47.61 0.93 -9.91
C ASP A 138 46.33 1.65 -9.42
N SER A 139 46.42 2.66 -8.54
CA SER A 139 46.84 4.06 -8.76
C SER A 139 45.78 4.93 -9.46
N ASN A 140 45.51 6.09 -8.83
CA ASN A 140 44.72 7.24 -9.25
C ASN A 140 43.19 7.12 -9.17
N GLY A 141 42.44 8.09 -8.64
CA GLY A 141 42.78 9.42 -8.16
C GLY A 141 41.49 10.10 -7.71
N ASP A 142 41.61 10.96 -6.71
CA ASP A 142 40.61 11.95 -6.31
C ASP A 142 40.09 12.74 -7.52
N GLU A 143 38.88 13.31 -7.36
CA GLU A 143 38.64 14.76 -7.53
C GLU A 143 37.24 15.09 -8.11
N ALA A 144 36.44 15.69 -7.22
CA ALA A 144 35.55 16.83 -7.42
C ALA A 144 34.26 16.77 -8.28
N ALA A 145 33.20 17.23 -7.60
CA ALA A 145 32.25 18.28 -8.04
C ALA A 145 31.15 17.98 -9.10
N ASN A 146 29.96 17.66 -8.56
CA ASN A 146 28.65 18.35 -8.71
C ASN A 146 28.62 19.73 -9.45
N PRO A 147 27.45 20.33 -9.76
CA PRO A 147 26.24 19.97 -10.53
C PRO A 147 26.06 20.85 -11.79
N SER A 148 25.35 20.38 -12.82
CA SER A 148 24.81 21.28 -13.85
C SER A 148 23.29 21.39 -13.78
N LYS A 149 22.83 22.43 -13.07
CA LYS A 149 21.50 23.01 -13.20
C LYS A 149 21.45 23.77 -14.53
N ARG A 150 20.63 23.31 -15.47
CA ARG A 150 20.22 24.12 -16.64
C ARG A 150 18.97 24.91 -16.24
N GLY A 151 19.09 26.24 -16.22
CA GLY A 151 17.97 27.15 -15.94
C GLY A 151 16.95 27.20 -17.09
N PRO A 152 15.75 27.73 -16.83
CA PRO A 152 14.75 28.00 -17.86
C PRO A 152 15.13 29.27 -18.65
N ASP A 153 15.08 29.14 -19.97
CA ASP A 153 15.27 30.21 -20.94
C ASP A 153 14.04 31.12 -20.98
N SER A 154 14.29 32.42 -20.83
CA SER A 154 13.35 33.53 -20.90
C SER A 154 13.17 33.94 -22.36
N GLY A 155 11.96 33.77 -22.90
CA GLY A 155 11.55 34.32 -24.19
C GLY A 155 10.41 35.31 -24.03
N GLU A 156 10.76 36.59 -24.07
CA GLU A 156 9.88 37.76 -24.20
C GLU A 156 9.20 37.82 -25.59
N GLU A 157 7.92 38.23 -25.55
CA GLU A 157 7.20 39.11 -26.52
C GLU A 157 6.90 38.61 -27.95
N PRO A 158 5.95 39.23 -28.69
CA PRO A 158 5.25 40.52 -28.47
C PRO A 158 3.74 40.47 -28.19
#